data_AF-A0A7S3BGU0-F1
#
_entry.id   AF-A0A7S3BGU0-F1
#
_cell.length_a   1.000
_cell.length_b   1.000
_cell.length_c   1.000
_cell.angle_alpha   90.00
_cell.angle_beta   90.00
_cell.angle_gamma   90.00
#
_symmetry.space_group_name_H-M   'P 1'
#
loop_
_entity.id
_entity.type
_entity.pdbx_description
1 polymer ?
#
loop_
_entity_poly.entity_id
_entity_poly.type
_entity_poly.pdbx_seq_one_letter_code
_entity_poly.pdbx_strand_id
1 'polypeptide(L)'
;ESHAQGGPREETRASAVHSACRNRLYLQEPGAVQVQRAPTMALATTTLSLRARSDAGAADASGGLVRRRATASRRARVRVLASSMGADSEAPGTSDEYNEMMQKAMGNPYEYRHEDGIYYTVIKEQLIVGGQPQSAADVRRLARDEGVTHLVNLQQDKDIAYWGIDYDEIRAAAEEESVTILRHPARDFDPDSLRNSLPAAVAAVDAVVRGGGRAYVHCTAGLGRAPGVGIAYLYWCEGLGSLDEAYEYLTERRPCGPKREAVRGATHDLLLAEGAELGEWDGQAYHEAPEDAYTRLSEPQRAAIARFLRESPEAHAEWRRAIRVQALAGPRGL
;
A
#
# COMPACT_ATOMS: atom_id res chain seq x y z
N GLU A 1 -9.19 59.25 -50.68
CA GLU A 1 -8.86 59.43 -49.25
C GLU A 1 -8.67 58.06 -48.61
N SER A 2 -7.58 57.92 -47.83
CA SER A 2 -7.26 56.93 -46.77
C SER A 2 -7.66 55.44 -46.92
N HIS A 3 -6.71 54.50 -47.04
CA HIS A 3 -6.01 53.78 -45.93
C HIS A 3 -6.98 52.98 -45.02
N ALA A 4 -6.77 51.71 -44.63
CA ALA A 4 -5.59 50.85 -44.49
C ALA A 4 -6.04 49.37 -44.47
N GLN A 5 -5.37 48.47 -45.20
CA GLN A 5 -4.45 47.42 -44.70
C GLN A 5 -4.99 46.50 -43.60
N GLY A 6 -5.26 45.26 -44.00
CA GLY A 6 -5.38 44.10 -43.11
C GLY A 6 -4.01 43.55 -42.73
N GLY A 7 -3.85 43.22 -41.46
CA GLY A 7 -2.79 42.38 -40.93
C GLY A 7 -3.43 41.23 -40.12
N PRO A 8 -2.92 40.00 -40.22
CA PRO A 8 -3.36 38.91 -39.35
C PRO A 8 -2.82 39.13 -37.94
N ARG A 9 -3.69 38.93 -36.94
CA ARG A 9 -3.33 38.97 -35.52
C ARG A 9 -2.39 37.80 -35.20
N GLU A 10 -1.29 38.12 -34.55
CA GLU A 10 -0.33 37.19 -33.94
C GLU A 10 -1.06 36.22 -32.99
N GLU A 11 -1.15 34.96 -33.39
CA GLU A 11 -1.33 33.87 -32.43
C GLU A 11 0.01 33.64 -31.73
N THR A 12 0.01 33.98 -30.45
CA THR A 12 1.14 33.86 -29.55
C THR A 12 1.55 32.40 -29.40
N ARG A 13 2.78 32.16 -29.85
CA ARG A 13 3.57 30.94 -29.75
C ARG A 13 3.88 30.65 -28.27
N ALA A 14 2.92 30.13 -27.51
CA ALA A 14 3.09 29.79 -26.09
C ALA A 14 2.30 28.53 -25.63
N SER A 15 2.01 27.58 -26.53
CA SER A 15 1.25 26.36 -26.19
C SER A 15 1.93 25.04 -26.61
N ALA A 16 3.24 25.04 -26.88
CA ALA A 16 3.93 23.88 -27.47
C ALA A 16 5.03 23.26 -26.60
N VAL A 17 4.97 23.40 -25.26
CA VAL A 17 5.97 22.78 -24.35
C VAL A 17 5.35 21.92 -23.23
N HIS A 18 4.02 21.77 -23.18
CA HIS A 18 3.34 21.02 -22.10
C HIS A 18 2.83 19.61 -22.50
N SER A 19 3.49 18.94 -23.46
CA SER A 19 3.00 17.65 -23.97
C SER A 19 4.09 16.63 -24.31
N ALA A 20 5.05 16.41 -23.40
CA ALA A 20 6.12 15.42 -23.60
C ALA A 20 6.17 14.27 -22.56
N CYS A 21 5.14 14.08 -21.73
CA CYS A 21 5.04 12.93 -20.81
C CYS A 21 3.69 12.20 -20.87
N ARG A 22 3.07 12.13 -22.05
CA ARG A 22 1.93 11.23 -22.28
C ARG A 22 2.44 9.89 -22.83
N ASN A 23 2.16 8.84 -22.07
CA ASN A 23 2.18 7.43 -22.47
C ASN A 23 3.52 6.90 -22.99
N ARG A 24 4.43 6.56 -22.07
CA ARG A 24 5.41 5.50 -22.32
C ARG A 24 5.10 4.32 -21.41
N LEU A 25 4.15 3.49 -21.85
CA LEU A 25 3.91 2.16 -21.29
C LEU A 25 4.89 1.20 -21.95
N TYR A 26 5.62 0.45 -21.14
CA TYR A 26 6.32 -0.75 -21.58
C TYR A 26 5.35 -1.92 -21.44
N LEU A 27 4.54 -2.15 -22.47
CA LEU A 27 3.92 -3.46 -22.65
C LEU A 27 5.01 -4.41 -23.15
N GLN A 28 5.13 -5.59 -22.56
CA GLN A 28 5.95 -6.66 -23.14
C GLN A 28 5.40 -6.99 -24.54
N GLU A 29 6.17 -6.70 -25.59
CA GLU A 29 5.92 -7.26 -26.92
C GLU A 29 6.08 -8.79 -26.83
N PRO A 30 5.14 -9.60 -27.35
CA PRO A 30 5.21 -11.05 -27.25
C PRO A 30 6.36 -11.60 -28.12
N GLY A 31 7.50 -11.84 -27.48
CA GLY A 31 8.66 -12.50 -28.08
C GLY A 31 8.36 -13.96 -28.40
N ALA A 32 8.59 -14.34 -29.65
CA ALA A 32 8.41 -15.69 -30.17
C ALA A 32 9.11 -16.75 -29.32
N VAL A 33 8.32 -17.70 -28.80
CA VAL A 33 8.82 -18.92 -28.15
C VAL A 33 9.53 -19.80 -29.20
N GLN A 34 10.85 -19.73 -29.22
CA GLN A 34 11.70 -20.75 -29.84
C GLN A 34 11.75 -21.96 -28.89
N VAL A 35 11.06 -23.03 -29.27
CA VAL A 35 11.10 -24.32 -28.56
C VAL A 35 12.51 -24.91 -28.70
N GLN A 36 13.31 -24.81 -27.64
CA GLN A 36 14.52 -25.63 -27.49
C GLN A 36 14.23 -26.79 -26.53
N ARG A 37 14.40 -28.00 -27.05
CA ARG A 37 14.22 -29.27 -26.32
C ARG A 37 15.30 -29.41 -25.25
N ALA A 38 14.88 -29.71 -24.02
CA ALA A 38 15.77 -30.03 -22.90
C ALA A 38 16.47 -31.39 -23.10
N PRO A 39 17.76 -31.54 -22.73
CA PRO A 39 18.39 -32.84 -22.57
C PRO A 39 18.09 -33.43 -21.19
N THR A 40 17.89 -34.74 -21.20
CA THR A 40 17.64 -35.62 -20.05
C THR A 40 18.81 -35.61 -19.07
N MET A 41 18.56 -35.37 -17.77
CA MET A 41 19.56 -35.52 -16.71
C MET A 41 19.11 -36.57 -15.69
N ALA A 42 20.03 -37.50 -15.41
CA ALA A 42 19.86 -38.67 -14.58
C ALA A 42 19.87 -38.34 -13.08
N LEU A 43 19.05 -39.05 -12.32
CA LEU A 43 19.01 -39.04 -10.85
C LEU A 43 20.23 -39.77 -10.29
N ALA A 44 21.04 -39.08 -9.48
CA ALA A 44 22.03 -39.70 -8.60
C ALA A 44 21.53 -39.62 -7.15
N THR A 45 21.23 -40.79 -6.58
CA THR A 45 20.94 -40.99 -5.15
C THR A 45 22.26 -40.95 -4.37
N THR A 46 22.33 -40.14 -3.32
CA THR A 46 23.42 -40.23 -2.33
C THR A 46 22.80 -40.49 -0.96
N THR A 47 23.09 -41.66 -0.42
CA THR A 47 22.83 -42.05 0.96
C THR A 47 23.96 -41.54 1.84
N LEU A 48 23.65 -40.97 3.01
CA LEU A 48 24.64 -40.83 4.07
C LEU A 48 24.05 -41.18 5.44
N SER A 49 24.82 -41.98 6.16
CA SER A 49 24.52 -42.72 7.37
C SER A 49 24.35 -41.85 8.63
N LEU A 50 23.33 -42.16 9.43
CA LEU A 50 23.25 -41.77 10.84
C LEU A 50 24.16 -42.68 11.69
N ARG A 51 25.03 -42.07 12.49
CA ARG A 51 25.66 -42.73 13.64
C ARG A 51 25.05 -42.20 14.93
N ALA A 52 24.47 -43.12 15.69
CA ALA A 52 24.00 -42.92 17.04
C ALA A 52 25.17 -42.73 18.03
N ARG A 53 24.94 -41.90 19.06
CA ARG A 53 25.53 -42.11 20.39
C ARG A 53 24.48 -41.81 21.46
N SER A 54 24.29 -42.81 22.29
CA SER A 54 23.59 -42.80 23.57
C SER A 54 24.38 -41.97 24.59
N ASP A 55 23.69 -41.35 25.54
CA ASP A 55 23.69 -41.83 26.93
C ASP A 55 22.73 -40.98 27.77
N ALA A 56 21.95 -41.67 28.59
CA ALA A 56 20.98 -41.13 29.53
C ALA A 56 21.21 -41.78 30.91
N GLY A 57 20.91 -41.01 31.96
CA GLY A 57 20.75 -41.48 33.35
C GLY A 57 21.92 -41.15 34.29
N ALA A 58 21.74 -40.79 35.55
CA ALA A 58 20.53 -40.60 36.35
C ALA A 58 20.86 -39.83 37.67
N ALA A 59 19.79 -39.32 38.29
CA ALA A 59 19.59 -38.79 39.65
C ALA A 59 20.48 -39.32 40.80
N ASP A 60 20.71 -38.50 41.84
CA ASP A 60 20.02 -38.60 43.15
C ASP A 60 20.33 -37.41 44.10
N ALA A 61 19.68 -37.41 45.26
CA ALA A 61 19.14 -36.30 46.03
C ALA A 61 19.93 -35.77 47.27
N SER A 62 19.30 -34.74 47.87
CA SER A 62 19.20 -34.42 49.32
C SER A 62 20.19 -33.42 49.95
N GLY A 63 19.64 -32.57 50.83
CA GLY A 63 20.39 -31.78 51.82
C GLY A 63 19.97 -30.31 51.92
N GLY A 64 19.05 -29.98 52.82
CA GLY A 64 18.73 -28.58 53.17
C GLY A 64 19.56 -28.07 54.36
N LEU A 65 19.85 -26.75 54.40
CA LEU A 65 19.99 -25.98 55.65
C LEU A 65 19.95 -24.44 55.43
N VAL A 66 18.83 -23.84 55.86
CA VAL A 66 18.64 -22.63 56.71
C VAL A 66 19.66 -21.45 56.70
N ARG A 67 19.11 -20.26 56.35
CA ARG A 67 19.37 -18.85 56.79
C ARG A 67 20.75 -18.18 56.53
N ARG A 68 20.71 -17.00 55.88
CA ARG A 68 20.60 -15.66 56.53
C ARG A 68 20.53 -14.53 55.48
N ARG A 69 19.76 -13.48 55.80
CA ARG A 69 19.72 -12.17 55.11
C ARG A 69 21.07 -11.46 55.19
N ALA A 70 21.48 -10.85 54.08
CA ALA A 70 22.29 -9.63 54.10
C ALA A 70 21.95 -8.77 52.89
N THR A 71 21.38 -7.60 53.18
CA THR A 71 21.21 -6.45 52.28
C THR A 71 22.56 -5.83 51.97
N ALA A 72 22.93 -5.70 50.70
CA ALA A 72 23.97 -4.76 50.29
C ALA A 72 23.78 -4.34 48.82
N SER A 73 23.40 -3.08 48.66
CA SER A 73 23.45 -2.31 47.42
C SER A 73 24.84 -2.41 46.77
N ARG A 74 24.88 -2.90 45.54
CA ARG A 74 25.97 -2.63 44.59
C ARG A 74 25.36 -2.42 43.21
N ARG A 75 25.43 -1.17 42.74
CA ARG A 75 25.25 -0.79 41.34
C ARG A 75 26.19 -1.64 40.48
N ALA A 76 25.65 -2.67 39.83
CA ALA A 76 26.32 -3.32 38.72
C ALA A 76 26.17 -2.42 37.49
N ARG A 77 27.29 -1.79 37.07
CA ARG A 77 27.41 -1.28 35.70
C ARG A 77 27.34 -2.51 34.79
N VAL A 78 26.17 -2.76 34.19
CA VAL A 78 26.06 -3.69 33.08
C VAL A 78 26.82 -3.07 31.93
N ARG A 79 28.04 -3.56 31.70
CA ARG A 79 28.73 -3.40 30.43
C ARG A 79 27.93 -4.25 29.45
N VAL A 80 26.94 -3.64 28.80
CA VAL A 80 26.30 -4.25 27.63
C VAL A 80 27.41 -4.30 26.59
N LEU A 81 27.99 -5.49 26.43
CA LEU A 81 28.76 -5.82 25.25
C LEU A 81 27.74 -5.71 24.11
N ALA A 82 27.90 -4.67 23.29
CA ALA A 82 27.25 -4.58 22.01
C ALA A 82 27.73 -5.78 21.19
N SER A 83 26.96 -6.86 21.23
CA SER A 83 27.02 -7.89 20.21
C SER A 83 26.49 -7.22 18.96
N SER A 84 27.41 -6.83 18.08
CA SER A 84 27.15 -6.50 16.69
C SER A 84 26.46 -7.69 16.03
N MET A 85 25.13 -7.70 16.09
CA MET A 85 24.32 -8.51 15.19
C MET A 85 24.12 -7.69 13.93
N GLY A 86 24.48 -8.28 12.81
CA GLY A 86 24.66 -7.64 11.51
C GLY A 86 23.50 -6.73 11.16
N ALA A 87 23.85 -5.50 10.83
CA ALA A 87 23.16 -4.82 9.75
C ALA A 87 23.48 -5.63 8.49
N ASP A 88 22.62 -6.59 8.16
CA ASP A 88 22.51 -7.05 6.79
C ASP A 88 21.91 -5.87 6.02
N SER A 89 22.79 -4.99 5.55
CA SER A 89 22.46 -4.02 4.52
C SER A 89 22.17 -4.82 3.25
N GLU A 90 20.93 -5.28 3.09
CA GLU A 90 20.43 -5.58 1.77
C GLU A 90 20.61 -4.30 0.95
N ALA A 91 21.37 -4.40 -0.14
CA ALA A 91 21.51 -3.31 -1.10
C ALA A 91 20.12 -2.82 -1.52
N PRO A 92 19.98 -1.54 -1.94
CA PRO A 92 18.70 -1.10 -2.49
C PRO A 92 18.29 -2.07 -3.59
N GLY A 93 17.19 -2.77 -3.41
CA GLY A 93 16.89 -3.89 -4.27
C GLY A 93 16.49 -3.42 -5.66
N THR A 94 16.74 -4.25 -6.65
CA THR A 94 16.63 -3.83 -8.05
C THR A 94 15.16 -3.80 -8.49
N SER A 95 14.85 -2.96 -9.49
CA SER A 95 13.54 -2.97 -10.16
C SER A 95 13.14 -4.38 -10.61
N ASP A 96 14.09 -5.18 -11.11
CA ASP A 96 13.85 -6.54 -11.59
C ASP A 96 13.40 -7.49 -10.47
N GLU A 97 14.12 -7.52 -9.33
CA GLU A 97 13.75 -8.35 -8.17
C GLU A 97 12.37 -7.96 -7.61
N TYR A 98 12.09 -6.66 -7.54
CA TYR A 98 10.79 -6.17 -7.10
C TYR A 98 9.68 -6.55 -8.09
N ASN A 99 9.94 -6.49 -9.39
CA ASN A 99 8.98 -6.87 -10.43
C ASN A 99 8.69 -8.37 -10.43
N GLU A 100 9.69 -9.23 -10.17
CA GLU A 100 9.47 -10.67 -10.00
C GLU A 100 8.54 -10.96 -8.81
N MET A 101 8.78 -10.31 -7.68
CA MET A 101 7.90 -10.41 -6.51
C MET A 101 6.48 -9.92 -6.83
N MET A 102 6.37 -8.79 -7.53
CA MET A 102 5.11 -8.19 -7.90
C MET A 102 4.31 -9.07 -8.88
N GLN A 103 4.94 -9.59 -9.93
CA GLN A 103 4.30 -10.48 -10.90
C GLN A 103 3.79 -11.75 -10.22
N LYS A 104 4.60 -12.34 -9.32
CA LYS A 104 4.19 -13.50 -8.53
C LYS A 104 3.00 -13.21 -7.60
N ALA A 105 2.98 -12.03 -6.97
CA ALA A 105 1.94 -11.68 -6.02
C ALA A 105 0.65 -11.17 -6.68
N MET A 106 0.77 -10.44 -7.78
CA MET A 106 -0.33 -9.70 -8.40
C MET A 106 -0.88 -10.38 -9.66
N GLY A 107 -0.08 -11.23 -10.32
CA GLY A 107 -0.51 -11.99 -11.51
C GLY A 107 -0.82 -11.11 -12.72
N ASN A 108 -0.26 -9.90 -12.79
CA ASN A 108 -0.48 -8.94 -13.87
C ASN A 108 0.85 -8.57 -14.56
N PRO A 109 0.81 -8.01 -15.79
CA PRO A 109 2.00 -7.78 -16.60
C PRO A 109 2.69 -6.43 -16.31
N TYR A 110 2.28 -5.70 -15.27
CA TYR A 110 2.76 -4.34 -15.05
C TYR A 110 4.08 -4.35 -14.27
N GLU A 111 5.00 -3.50 -14.69
CA GLU A 111 6.35 -3.39 -14.12
C GLU A 111 6.58 -2.01 -13.51
N TYR A 112 7.37 -2.00 -12.44
CA TYR A 112 7.89 -0.80 -11.81
C TYR A 112 9.33 -0.60 -12.26
N ARG A 113 9.63 0.61 -12.73
CA ARG A 113 10.99 1.03 -13.09
C ARG A 113 11.38 2.20 -12.21
N HIS A 114 12.08 1.91 -11.13
CA HIS A 114 12.49 2.93 -10.17
C HIS A 114 13.41 3.97 -10.82
N GLU A 115 14.29 3.51 -11.70
CA GLU A 115 15.29 4.32 -12.42
C GLU A 115 14.68 5.39 -13.34
N ASP A 116 13.42 5.25 -13.74
CA ASP A 116 12.71 6.22 -14.59
C ASP A 116 12.14 7.41 -13.78
N GLY A 117 12.30 7.40 -12.46
CA GLY A 117 11.85 8.45 -11.55
C GLY A 117 10.36 8.33 -11.16
N ILE A 118 9.80 9.42 -10.64
CA ILE A 118 8.40 9.43 -10.21
C ILE A 118 7.43 9.34 -11.42
N TYR A 119 6.55 8.34 -11.38
CA TYR A 119 5.47 8.15 -12.36
C TYR A 119 4.10 8.16 -11.69
N TYR A 120 3.20 9.00 -12.19
CA TYR A 120 1.88 9.20 -11.61
C TYR A 120 0.81 9.50 -12.67
N THR A 121 -0.44 9.41 -12.26
CA THR A 121 -1.60 9.67 -13.10
C THR A 121 -2.61 10.50 -12.32
N VAL A 122 -3.08 11.59 -12.92
CA VAL A 122 -4.21 12.37 -12.41
C VAL A 122 -5.47 11.55 -12.67
N ILE A 123 -6.10 11.05 -11.61
CA ILE A 123 -7.32 10.23 -11.72
C ILE A 123 -8.54 11.16 -11.76
N LYS A 124 -8.56 12.16 -10.89
CA LYS A 124 -9.49 13.30 -10.88
C LYS A 124 -8.74 14.58 -10.51
N GLU A 125 -9.39 15.73 -10.65
CA GLU A 125 -8.80 17.03 -10.31
C GLU A 125 -8.14 17.03 -8.93
N GLN A 126 -8.80 16.50 -7.90
CA GLN A 126 -8.28 16.49 -6.53
C GLN A 126 -7.58 15.17 -6.11
N LEU A 127 -7.46 14.19 -7.02
CA LEU A 127 -6.92 12.86 -6.73
C LEU A 127 -5.88 12.43 -7.78
N ILE A 128 -4.63 12.30 -7.33
CA ILE A 128 -3.52 11.77 -8.12
C ILE A 128 -3.06 10.45 -7.48
N VAL A 129 -2.73 9.45 -8.32
CA VAL A 129 -2.19 8.17 -7.87
C VAL A 129 -0.85 7.91 -8.56
N GLY A 130 0.17 7.52 -7.80
CA GLY A 130 1.51 7.29 -8.35
C GLY A 130 2.46 6.49 -7.48
N GLY A 131 3.70 6.37 -7.97
CA GLY A 131 4.82 5.80 -7.22
C GLY A 131 5.39 6.76 -6.19
N GLN A 132 6.34 6.30 -5.39
CA GLN A 132 6.97 7.12 -4.36
C GLN A 132 7.74 8.32 -4.97
N PRO A 133 7.65 9.52 -4.37
CA PRO A 133 8.65 10.57 -4.57
C PRO A 133 10.03 10.02 -4.16
N GLN A 134 11.04 10.27 -5.00
CA GLN A 134 12.39 9.73 -4.79
C GLN A 134 13.37 10.79 -4.27
N SER A 135 13.01 12.07 -4.38
CA SER A 135 13.85 13.21 -4.01
C SER A 135 13.02 14.44 -3.59
N ALA A 136 13.67 15.45 -3.01
CA ALA A 136 13.03 16.75 -2.77
C ALA A 136 12.45 17.37 -4.04
N ALA A 137 13.11 17.19 -5.19
CA ALA A 137 12.66 17.75 -6.47
C ALA A 137 11.30 17.17 -6.89
N ASP A 138 11.04 15.90 -6.62
CA ASP A 138 9.75 15.27 -6.90
C ASP A 138 8.64 15.87 -6.04
N VAL A 139 8.90 16.12 -4.75
CA VAL A 139 7.93 16.76 -3.85
C VAL A 139 7.59 18.17 -4.35
N ARG A 140 8.60 18.96 -4.71
CA ARG A 140 8.40 20.32 -5.26
C ARG A 140 7.62 20.28 -6.57
N ARG A 141 7.91 19.32 -7.45
CA ARG A 141 7.16 19.10 -8.69
C ARG A 141 5.68 18.81 -8.40
N LEU A 142 5.39 17.89 -7.48
CA LEU A 142 4.03 17.58 -7.08
C LEU A 142 3.32 18.81 -6.49
N ALA A 143 3.99 19.58 -5.63
CA ALA A 143 3.40 20.75 -5.01
C ALA A 143 3.14 21.89 -6.02
N ARG A 144 4.14 22.25 -6.83
CA ARG A 144 4.13 23.45 -7.66
C ARG A 144 3.44 23.23 -9.00
N ASP A 145 3.70 22.10 -9.64
CA ASP A 145 3.21 21.83 -11.00
C ASP A 145 1.83 21.16 -10.95
N GLU A 146 1.62 20.27 -9.98
CA GLU A 146 0.35 19.57 -9.80
C GLU A 146 -0.50 20.16 -8.67
N GLY A 147 -0.07 21.20 -7.96
CA GLY A 147 -0.88 21.79 -6.88
C GLY A 147 -1.21 20.81 -5.74
N VAL A 148 -0.37 19.79 -5.54
CA VAL A 148 -0.57 18.80 -4.47
C VAL A 148 -0.40 19.48 -3.12
N THR A 149 -1.37 19.27 -2.25
CA THR A 149 -1.38 19.81 -0.87
C THR A 149 -1.08 18.74 0.17
N HIS A 150 -1.34 17.47 -0.16
CA HIS A 150 -1.19 16.35 0.76
C HIS A 150 -0.58 15.13 0.06
N LEU A 151 0.45 14.55 0.66
CA LEU A 151 0.98 13.23 0.28
C LEU A 151 0.33 12.18 1.19
N VAL A 152 -0.41 11.25 0.62
CA VAL A 152 -0.97 10.09 1.35
C VAL A 152 -0.08 8.88 1.08
N ASN A 153 0.80 8.58 2.03
CA ASN A 153 1.85 7.58 1.91
C ASN A 153 1.42 6.25 2.56
N LEU A 154 1.35 5.19 1.75
CA LEU A 154 0.96 3.84 2.18
C LEU A 154 2.15 2.90 2.47
N GLN A 155 3.37 3.41 2.41
CA GLN A 155 4.59 2.63 2.61
C GLN A 155 4.90 2.39 4.09
N GLN A 156 5.43 1.21 4.36
CA GLN A 156 6.10 0.91 5.61
C GLN A 156 7.55 1.41 5.56
N ASP A 157 8.16 1.60 6.72
CA ASP A 157 9.55 2.06 6.82
C ASP A 157 10.52 1.13 6.08
N LYS A 158 10.24 -0.18 6.07
CA LYS A 158 11.04 -1.16 5.30
C LYS A 158 10.98 -0.92 3.79
N ASP A 159 9.87 -0.42 3.25
CA ASP A 159 9.75 -0.17 1.81
C ASP A 159 10.60 1.04 1.42
N ILE A 160 10.55 2.09 2.25
CA ILE A 160 11.34 3.32 2.09
C ILE A 160 12.84 2.98 2.18
N ALA A 161 13.23 2.19 3.19
CA ALA A 161 14.60 1.76 3.39
C ALA A 161 15.12 0.87 2.23
N TYR A 162 14.29 -0.06 1.74
CA TYR A 162 14.65 -0.93 0.62
C TYR A 162 14.98 -0.15 -0.66
N TRP A 163 14.34 1.00 -0.89
CA TRP A 163 14.64 1.86 -2.05
C TRP A 163 15.68 2.94 -1.77
N GLY A 164 16.26 2.97 -0.57
CA GLY A 164 17.27 3.98 -0.21
C GLY A 164 16.74 5.41 -0.25
N ILE A 165 15.43 5.61 -0.06
CA ILE A 165 14.82 6.95 -0.08
C ILE A 165 15.25 7.71 1.18
N ASP A 166 15.85 8.89 1.00
CA ASP A 166 16.07 9.83 2.09
C ASP A 166 14.74 10.45 2.51
N TYR A 167 14.08 9.80 3.47
CA TYR A 167 12.77 10.24 3.92
C TYR A 167 12.79 11.58 4.67
N ASP A 168 13.92 11.93 5.29
CA ASP A 168 14.06 13.22 5.96
C ASP A 168 14.16 14.35 4.93
N GLU A 169 14.83 14.11 3.79
CA GLU A 169 14.81 15.02 2.64
C GLU A 169 13.38 15.21 2.09
N ILE A 170 12.61 14.12 1.91
CA ILE A 170 11.21 14.19 1.46
C ILE A 170 10.36 15.04 2.43
N ARG A 171 10.54 14.84 3.74
CA ARG A 171 9.83 15.59 4.77
C ARG A 171 10.19 17.07 4.77
N ALA A 172 11.47 17.39 4.65
CA ALA A 172 11.94 18.77 4.62
C ALA A 172 11.38 19.52 3.39
N ALA A 173 11.38 18.87 2.21
CA ALA A 173 10.80 19.44 1.01
C ALA A 173 9.28 19.63 1.11
N ALA A 174 8.57 18.68 1.75
CA ALA A 174 7.13 18.83 1.96
C ALA A 174 6.81 19.99 2.90
N GLU A 175 7.59 20.17 3.98
CA GLU A 175 7.46 21.31 4.88
C GLU A 175 7.73 22.64 4.17
N GLU A 176 8.79 22.72 3.35
CA GLU A 176 9.12 23.90 2.53
C GLU A 176 7.96 24.30 1.61
N GLU A 177 7.30 23.33 0.99
CA GLU A 177 6.17 23.54 0.07
C GLU A 177 4.81 23.60 0.77
N SER A 178 4.75 23.58 2.11
CA SER A 178 3.50 23.50 2.89
C SER A 178 2.61 22.31 2.52
N VAL A 179 3.22 21.19 2.12
CA VAL A 179 2.57 19.92 1.81
C VAL A 179 2.53 19.05 3.06
N THR A 180 1.34 18.58 3.43
CA THR A 180 1.17 17.70 4.59
C THR A 180 1.38 16.23 4.19
N ILE A 181 2.22 15.49 4.93
CA ILE A 181 2.41 14.06 4.73
C ILE A 181 1.53 13.27 5.72
N LEU A 182 0.62 12.46 5.19
CA LEU A 182 -0.26 11.57 5.93
C LEU A 182 0.17 10.12 5.71
N ARG A 183 0.60 9.42 6.75
CA ARG A 183 1.05 8.02 6.65
C ARG A 183 -0.03 7.04 7.09
N HIS A 184 -0.39 6.12 6.20
CA HIS A 184 -1.29 5.01 6.46
C HIS A 184 -0.67 3.69 5.95
N PRO A 185 0.34 3.14 6.66
CA PRO A 185 1.15 2.05 6.13
C PRO A 185 0.34 0.76 5.93
N ALA A 186 0.46 0.17 4.75
CA ALA A 186 -0.02 -1.17 4.43
C ALA A 186 1.15 -2.04 3.96
N ARG A 187 1.23 -3.29 4.41
CA ARG A 187 2.25 -4.24 3.96
C ARG A 187 2.13 -4.46 2.46
N ASP A 188 3.27 -4.43 1.77
CA ASP A 188 3.27 -4.69 0.35
C ASP A 188 2.88 -6.13 0.04
N PHE A 189 2.21 -6.32 -1.10
CA PHE A 189 1.73 -7.63 -1.57
C PHE A 189 0.79 -8.39 -0.60
N ASP A 190 0.18 -7.69 0.35
CA ASP A 190 -0.71 -8.27 1.37
C ASP A 190 -2.12 -7.67 1.26
N PRO A 191 -3.09 -8.42 0.68
CA PRO A 191 -4.47 -7.96 0.53
C PRO A 191 -5.17 -7.66 1.87
N ASP A 192 -4.89 -8.43 2.92
CA ASP A 192 -5.49 -8.22 4.24
C ASP A 192 -4.92 -6.97 4.90
N SER A 193 -3.62 -6.74 4.77
CA SER A 193 -3.03 -5.49 5.26
C SER A 193 -3.56 -4.27 4.49
N LEU A 194 -3.84 -4.39 3.19
CA LEU A 194 -4.48 -3.33 2.42
C LEU A 194 -5.90 -3.10 2.92
N ARG A 195 -6.73 -4.16 3.02
CA ARG A 195 -8.10 -4.10 3.56
C ARG A 195 -8.15 -3.38 4.91
N ASN A 196 -7.26 -3.77 5.82
CA ASN A 196 -7.13 -3.19 7.16
C ASN A 196 -6.49 -1.79 7.18
N SER A 197 -6.09 -1.22 6.05
CA SER A 197 -5.58 0.15 5.96
C SER A 197 -6.52 1.06 5.16
N LEU A 198 -7.41 0.50 4.35
CA LEU A 198 -8.28 1.25 3.44
C LEU A 198 -9.13 2.29 4.17
N PRO A 199 -9.87 1.99 5.27
CA PRO A 199 -10.72 2.99 5.92
C PRO A 199 -9.98 4.25 6.35
N ALA A 200 -8.85 4.11 7.06
CA ALA A 200 -8.08 5.26 7.51
C ALA A 200 -7.45 6.04 6.35
N ALA A 201 -6.95 5.36 5.32
CA ALA A 201 -6.36 6.01 4.15
C ALA A 201 -7.41 6.74 3.30
N VAL A 202 -8.60 6.16 3.12
CA VAL A 202 -9.70 6.79 2.38
C VAL A 202 -10.31 7.94 3.16
N ALA A 203 -10.45 7.83 4.49
CA ALA A 203 -10.88 8.95 5.34
C ALA A 203 -9.94 10.15 5.21
N ALA A 204 -8.62 9.91 5.16
CA ALA A 204 -7.64 10.96 4.91
C ALA A 204 -7.82 11.61 3.52
N VAL A 205 -8.03 10.82 2.46
CA VAL A 205 -8.29 11.36 1.12
C VAL A 205 -9.60 12.17 1.08
N ASP A 206 -10.69 11.66 1.65
CA ASP A 206 -11.99 12.36 1.72
C ASP A 206 -11.88 13.68 2.49
N ALA A 207 -11.14 13.71 3.61
CA ALA A 207 -10.90 14.93 4.36
C ALA A 207 -10.11 15.97 3.54
N VAL A 208 -9.06 15.55 2.82
CA VAL A 208 -8.27 16.44 1.96
C VAL A 208 -9.13 17.03 0.85
N VAL A 209 -9.89 16.18 0.13
CA VAL A 209 -10.72 16.60 -0.99
C VAL A 209 -11.84 17.55 -0.54
N ARG A 210 -12.54 17.22 0.55
CA ARG A 210 -13.56 18.10 1.16
C ARG A 210 -13.01 19.42 1.66
N GLY A 211 -11.75 19.43 2.09
CA GLY A 211 -11.03 20.65 2.48
C GLY A 211 -10.59 21.53 1.30
N GLY A 212 -10.92 21.14 0.06
CA GLY A 212 -10.46 21.84 -1.15
C GLY A 212 -9.01 21.55 -1.53
N GLY A 213 -8.36 20.60 -0.85
CA GLY A 213 -7.01 20.16 -1.16
C GLY A 213 -6.96 19.20 -2.35
N ARG A 214 -5.74 18.90 -2.78
CA ARG A 214 -5.40 17.89 -3.77
C ARG A 214 -4.48 16.84 -3.14
N ALA A 215 -4.92 15.58 -3.20
CA ALA A 215 -4.24 14.43 -2.61
C ALA A 215 -3.40 13.70 -3.65
N TYR A 216 -2.14 13.42 -3.30
CA TYR A 216 -1.27 12.50 -4.02
C TYR A 216 -1.15 11.20 -3.23
N VAL A 217 -1.86 10.17 -3.66
CA VAL A 217 -1.87 8.86 -3.01
C VAL A 217 -0.78 7.99 -3.63
N HIS A 218 0.15 7.51 -2.80
CA HIS A 218 1.26 6.71 -3.29
C HIS A 218 1.59 5.53 -2.37
N CYS A 219 2.21 4.53 -2.99
CA CYS A 219 2.94 3.47 -2.31
C CYS A 219 4.35 3.44 -2.91
N THR A 220 4.95 2.26 -3.09
CA THR A 220 6.23 2.12 -3.81
C THR A 220 6.05 2.40 -5.31
N ALA A 221 5.34 1.51 -6.02
CA ALA A 221 5.16 1.59 -7.48
C ALA A 221 3.88 2.33 -7.91
N GLY A 222 2.93 2.52 -6.98
CA GLY A 222 1.60 3.00 -7.34
C GLY A 222 0.80 2.01 -8.18
N LEU A 223 1.01 0.70 -8.02
CA LEU A 223 0.35 -0.35 -8.82
C LEU A 223 -0.60 -1.25 -8.01
N GLY A 224 -0.47 -1.27 -6.68
CA GLY A 224 -1.28 -2.10 -5.77
C GLY A 224 -2.01 -1.29 -4.71
N ARG A 225 -1.29 -0.94 -3.63
CA ARG A 225 -1.86 -0.26 -2.45
C ARG A 225 -2.52 1.09 -2.78
N ALA A 226 -1.81 1.97 -3.49
CA ALA A 226 -2.30 3.31 -3.81
C ALA A 226 -3.50 3.32 -4.77
N PRO A 227 -3.49 2.56 -5.89
CA PRO A 227 -4.69 2.34 -6.69
C PRO A 227 -5.85 1.75 -5.89
N GLY A 228 -5.60 0.84 -4.94
CA GLY A 228 -6.64 0.31 -4.05
C GLY A 228 -7.35 1.39 -3.23
N VAL A 229 -6.59 2.33 -2.64
CA VAL A 229 -7.16 3.49 -1.94
C VAL A 229 -7.91 4.41 -2.90
N GLY A 230 -7.37 4.68 -4.09
CA GLY A 230 -8.04 5.49 -5.11
C GLY A 230 -9.38 4.91 -5.55
N ILE A 231 -9.44 3.60 -5.79
CA ILE A 231 -10.69 2.89 -6.15
C ILE A 231 -11.69 2.91 -5.00
N ALA A 232 -11.24 2.64 -3.78
CA ALA A 232 -12.11 2.69 -2.61
C ALA A 232 -12.69 4.09 -2.40
N TYR A 233 -11.90 5.15 -2.56
CA TYR A 233 -12.39 6.54 -2.51
C TYR A 233 -13.44 6.83 -3.60
N LEU A 234 -13.17 6.44 -4.85
CA LEU A 234 -14.11 6.61 -5.96
C LEU A 234 -15.43 5.87 -5.70
N TYR A 235 -15.36 4.68 -5.12
CA TYR A 235 -16.52 3.87 -4.83
C TYR A 235 -17.32 4.39 -3.63
N TRP A 236 -16.65 4.67 -2.50
CA TRP A 236 -17.30 5.03 -1.23
C TRP A 236 -17.71 6.50 -1.15
N CYS A 237 -16.86 7.41 -1.62
CA CYS A 237 -17.01 8.85 -1.39
C CYS A 237 -17.53 9.60 -2.62
N GLU A 238 -17.02 9.30 -3.81
CA GLU A 238 -17.46 9.94 -5.07
C GLU A 238 -18.76 9.36 -5.63
N GLY A 239 -19.22 8.25 -5.06
CA GLY A 239 -20.53 7.71 -5.36
C GLY A 239 -20.63 6.96 -6.70
N LEU A 240 -19.52 6.49 -7.28
CA LEU A 240 -19.58 5.66 -8.49
C LEU A 240 -20.48 4.44 -8.25
N GLY A 241 -21.27 4.06 -9.26
CA GLY A 241 -22.42 3.17 -9.13
C GLY A 241 -22.09 1.73 -8.72
N SER A 242 -20.82 1.32 -8.88
CA SER A 242 -20.32 0.02 -8.42
C SER A 242 -18.80 0.04 -8.17
N LEU A 243 -18.31 -0.99 -7.48
CA LEU A 243 -16.89 -1.26 -7.33
C LEU A 243 -16.22 -1.52 -8.69
N ASP A 244 -16.89 -2.21 -9.61
CA ASP A 244 -16.39 -2.45 -10.97
C ASP A 244 -16.17 -1.15 -11.73
N GLU A 245 -17.16 -0.26 -11.71
CA GLU A 245 -17.08 1.04 -12.36
C GLU A 245 -15.93 1.89 -11.77
N ALA A 246 -15.74 1.89 -10.44
CA ALA A 246 -14.62 2.57 -9.81
C ALA A 246 -13.26 1.96 -10.18
N TYR A 247 -13.21 0.63 -10.29
CA TYR A 247 -12.03 -0.11 -10.67
C TYR A 247 -11.63 0.19 -12.12
N GLU A 248 -12.58 0.11 -13.05
CA GLU A 248 -12.41 0.43 -14.47
C GLU A 248 -11.99 1.89 -14.64
N TYR A 249 -12.70 2.83 -13.98
CA TYR A 249 -12.40 4.26 -14.06
C TYR A 249 -10.93 4.57 -13.75
N LEU A 250 -10.38 3.96 -12.68
CA LEU A 250 -8.99 4.16 -12.31
C LEU A 250 -8.04 3.42 -13.26
N THR A 251 -8.32 2.15 -13.55
CA THR A 251 -7.38 1.27 -14.27
C THR A 251 -7.29 1.58 -15.77
N GLU A 252 -8.32 2.15 -16.38
CA GLU A 252 -8.27 2.69 -17.75
C GLU A 252 -7.31 3.87 -17.87
N ARG A 253 -7.19 4.69 -16.82
CA ARG A 253 -6.28 5.86 -16.78
C ARG A 253 -4.87 5.47 -16.38
N ARG A 254 -4.77 4.55 -15.41
CA ARG A 254 -3.51 4.03 -14.87
C ARG A 254 -3.56 2.51 -14.92
N PRO A 255 -3.04 1.87 -15.98
CA PRO A 255 -2.97 0.41 -16.06
C PRO A 255 -2.22 -0.17 -14.86
N CYS A 256 -2.95 -0.88 -13.99
CA CYS A 256 -2.45 -1.48 -12.77
C CYS A 256 -3.42 -2.60 -12.29
N GLY A 257 -3.03 -3.37 -11.27
CA GLY A 257 -3.82 -4.52 -10.80
C GLY A 257 -4.08 -4.56 -9.30
N PRO A 258 -4.68 -3.52 -8.68
CA PRO A 258 -4.99 -3.52 -7.26
C PRO A 258 -5.87 -4.71 -6.85
N LYS A 259 -5.72 -5.16 -5.60
CA LYS A 259 -6.48 -6.31 -5.08
C LYS A 259 -7.93 -5.91 -4.81
N ARG A 260 -8.81 -6.13 -5.79
CA ARG A 260 -10.26 -5.84 -5.73
C ARG A 260 -10.93 -6.37 -4.45
N GLU A 261 -10.59 -7.60 -4.07
CA GLU A 261 -11.09 -8.27 -2.86
C GLU A 261 -10.78 -7.52 -1.57
N ALA A 262 -9.67 -6.77 -1.51
CA ALA A 262 -9.36 -5.96 -0.34
C ALA A 262 -10.36 -4.79 -0.18
N VAL A 263 -10.78 -4.17 -1.29
CA VAL A 263 -11.79 -3.11 -1.29
C VAL A 263 -13.17 -3.66 -0.97
N ARG A 264 -13.54 -4.80 -1.56
CA ARG A 264 -14.81 -5.50 -1.28
C ARG A 264 -14.91 -5.90 0.19
N GLY A 265 -13.86 -6.54 0.73
CA GLY A 265 -13.80 -6.91 2.14
C GLY A 265 -13.82 -5.72 3.09
N ALA A 266 -13.12 -4.63 2.78
CA ALA A 266 -13.17 -3.41 3.60
C ALA A 266 -14.56 -2.75 3.56
N THR A 267 -15.26 -2.84 2.43
CA THR A 267 -16.64 -2.36 2.29
C THR A 267 -17.56 -3.12 3.25
N HIS A 268 -17.47 -4.45 3.25
CA HIS A 268 -18.19 -5.30 4.20
C HIS A 268 -17.89 -4.89 5.66
N ASP A 269 -16.61 -4.70 6.01
CA ASP A 269 -16.21 -4.39 7.39
C ASP A 269 -16.77 -3.06 7.89
N LEU A 270 -16.82 -2.06 7.00
CA LEU A 270 -17.38 -0.76 7.31
C LEU A 270 -18.90 -0.85 7.55
N LEU A 271 -19.61 -1.57 6.68
CA LEU A 271 -21.05 -1.76 6.84
C LEU A 271 -21.38 -2.50 8.13
N LEU A 272 -20.63 -3.55 8.43
CA LEU A 272 -20.78 -4.29 9.68
C LEU A 272 -20.48 -3.42 10.91
N ALA A 273 -19.40 -2.64 10.88
CA ALA A 273 -19.03 -1.74 11.99
C ALA A 273 -20.10 -0.68 12.26
N GLU A 274 -20.77 -0.21 11.21
CA GLU A 274 -21.81 0.81 11.29
C GLU A 274 -23.20 0.26 11.61
N GLY A 275 -23.33 -1.07 11.75
CA GLY A 275 -24.61 -1.75 11.94
C GLY A 275 -25.55 -1.60 10.74
N ALA A 276 -25.00 -1.42 9.54
CA ALA A 276 -25.79 -1.32 8.32
C ALA A 276 -26.29 -2.71 7.88
N GLU A 277 -27.42 -2.74 7.18
CA GLU A 277 -27.96 -3.97 6.62
C GLU A 277 -27.00 -4.55 5.56
N LEU A 278 -26.55 -5.78 5.79
CA LEU A 278 -25.67 -6.55 4.89
C LEU A 278 -26.46 -7.41 3.88
N GLY A 279 -27.80 -7.34 3.94
CA GLY A 279 -28.70 -8.11 3.10
C GLY A 279 -28.70 -9.60 3.46
N GLU A 280 -28.78 -10.46 2.45
CA GLU A 280 -28.89 -11.92 2.60
C GLU A 280 -27.68 -12.60 3.27
N TRP A 281 -26.58 -11.85 3.44
CA TRP A 281 -25.29 -12.35 3.92
C TRP A 281 -24.93 -11.86 5.32
N ASP A 282 -25.90 -11.28 6.05
CA ASP A 282 -25.68 -10.82 7.43
C ASP A 282 -25.19 -11.96 8.34
N GLY A 283 -24.19 -11.67 9.17
CA GLY A 283 -23.54 -12.63 10.05
C GLY A 283 -22.52 -13.57 9.42
N GLN A 284 -22.28 -13.51 8.10
CA GLN A 284 -21.26 -14.30 7.41
C GLN A 284 -19.95 -13.53 7.23
N ALA A 285 -18.84 -14.25 7.04
CA ALA A 285 -17.60 -13.59 6.66
C ALA A 285 -17.64 -13.17 5.18
N TYR A 286 -17.02 -12.03 4.82
CA TYR A 286 -17.09 -11.50 3.45
C TYR A 286 -16.60 -12.47 2.35
N HIS A 287 -15.72 -13.42 2.69
CA HIS A 287 -15.19 -14.42 1.76
C HIS A 287 -16.14 -15.61 1.54
N GLU A 288 -17.16 -15.76 2.40
CA GLU A 288 -18.24 -16.74 2.24
C GLU A 288 -19.36 -16.18 1.35
N ALA A 289 -19.48 -14.85 1.28
CA ALA A 289 -20.41 -14.18 0.40
C ALA A 289 -19.97 -14.26 -1.08
N PRO A 290 -20.92 -14.33 -2.03
CA PRO A 290 -20.64 -14.31 -3.47
C PRO A 290 -19.75 -13.14 -3.92
N GLU A 291 -19.06 -13.32 -5.05
CA GLU A 291 -18.11 -12.31 -5.58
C GLU A 291 -18.77 -10.95 -5.87
N ASP A 292 -20.06 -10.94 -6.21
CA ASP A 292 -20.84 -9.73 -6.49
C ASP A 292 -21.40 -9.06 -5.21
N ALA A 293 -21.32 -9.70 -4.05
CA ALA A 293 -21.69 -9.09 -2.78
C ALA A 293 -20.80 -7.89 -2.44
N TYR A 294 -21.41 -6.82 -1.92
CA TYR A 294 -20.74 -5.56 -1.55
C TYR A 294 -20.02 -4.84 -2.70
N THR A 295 -20.37 -5.17 -3.95
CA THR A 295 -19.88 -4.46 -5.15
C THR A 295 -20.79 -3.29 -5.56
N ARG A 296 -21.98 -3.18 -4.95
CA ARG A 296 -22.92 -2.06 -5.07
C ARG A 296 -23.38 -1.64 -3.68
N LEU A 297 -23.61 -0.34 -3.50
CA LEU A 297 -24.09 0.22 -2.24
C LEU A 297 -25.43 0.90 -2.46
N SER A 298 -26.40 0.57 -1.62
CA SER A 298 -27.63 1.35 -1.47
C SER A 298 -27.33 2.71 -0.84
N GLU A 299 -28.26 3.68 -0.95
CA GLU A 299 -28.08 4.99 -0.32
C GLU A 299 -27.85 4.90 1.21
N PRO A 300 -28.59 4.08 1.98
CA PRO A 300 -28.30 3.89 3.40
C PRO A 300 -26.90 3.33 3.68
N GLN A 301 -26.44 2.37 2.88
CA GLN A 301 -25.09 1.80 3.02
C GLN A 301 -23.99 2.82 2.72
N ARG A 302 -24.18 3.65 1.69
CA ARG A 302 -23.26 4.78 1.41
C ARG A 302 -23.23 5.78 2.55
N ALA A 303 -24.39 6.12 3.11
CA ALA A 303 -24.48 7.03 4.24
C ALA A 303 -23.78 6.46 5.48
N ALA A 304 -23.90 5.15 5.74
CA ALA A 304 -23.19 4.47 6.82
C ALA A 304 -21.66 4.55 6.64
N ILE A 305 -21.14 4.20 5.46
CA ILE A 305 -19.71 4.31 5.18
C ILE A 305 -19.22 5.76 5.30
N ALA A 306 -19.96 6.72 4.74
CA ALA A 306 -19.61 8.13 4.85
C ALA A 306 -19.60 8.63 6.29
N ARG A 307 -20.53 8.15 7.13
CA ARG A 307 -20.57 8.42 8.56
C ARG A 307 -19.31 7.90 9.24
N PHE A 308 -18.98 6.62 9.04
CA PHE A 308 -17.75 6.02 9.57
C PHE A 308 -16.49 6.82 9.22
N LEU A 309 -16.33 7.17 7.93
CA LEU A 309 -15.12 7.82 7.43
C LEU A 309 -14.98 9.26 7.95
N ARG A 310 -16.10 9.93 8.25
CA ARG A 310 -16.13 11.36 8.61
C ARG A 310 -16.30 11.61 10.11
N GLU A 311 -16.75 10.61 10.86
CA GLU A 311 -16.85 10.68 12.31
C GLU A 311 -15.49 10.33 12.98
N SER A 312 -15.21 11.06 14.06
CA SER A 312 -13.93 11.27 14.77
C SER A 312 -13.01 10.03 14.99
N PRO A 313 -11.70 10.22 15.29
CA PRO A 313 -10.73 9.16 15.68
C PRO A 313 -11.20 8.05 16.64
N GLU A 314 -12.26 8.27 17.41
CA GLU A 314 -12.91 7.26 18.26
C GLU A 314 -13.50 6.11 17.42
N ALA A 315 -14.21 6.41 16.32
CA ALA A 315 -14.75 5.41 15.40
C ALA A 315 -13.63 4.57 14.76
N HIS A 316 -12.53 5.23 14.39
CA HIS A 316 -11.32 4.56 13.89
C HIS A 316 -10.65 3.67 14.94
N ALA A 317 -10.66 4.07 16.22
CA ALA A 317 -10.12 3.27 17.32
C ALA A 317 -10.99 2.05 17.65
N GLU A 318 -12.32 2.19 17.59
CA GLU A 318 -13.28 1.11 17.75
C GLU A 318 -13.19 0.09 16.62
N TRP A 319 -13.06 0.55 15.38
CA TRP A 319 -12.84 -0.31 14.22
C TRP A 319 -11.57 -1.15 14.32
N ARG A 320 -10.45 -0.55 14.76
CA ARG A 320 -9.21 -1.31 15.02
C ARG A 320 -9.40 -2.39 16.09
N ARG A 321 -10.31 -2.18 17.06
CA ARG A 321 -10.65 -3.20 18.06
C ARG A 321 -11.56 -4.28 17.47
N ALA A 322 -12.57 -3.91 16.68
CA ALA A 322 -13.51 -4.84 16.05
C ALA A 322 -12.81 -5.82 15.09
N ILE A 323 -11.93 -5.32 14.21
CA ILE A 323 -11.12 -6.17 13.32
C ILE A 323 -10.25 -7.14 14.12
N ARG A 324 -9.64 -6.67 15.21
CA ARG A 324 -8.78 -7.52 16.06
C ARG A 324 -9.57 -8.67 16.67
N VAL A 325 -10.85 -8.47 17.01
CA VAL A 325 -11.71 -9.54 17.54
C VAL A 325 -12.09 -10.52 16.43
N GLN A 326 -12.40 -10.07 15.22
CA GLN A 326 -12.71 -10.95 14.08
C GLN A 326 -11.49 -11.74 13.58
N ALA A 327 -10.31 -11.12 13.51
CA ALA A 327 -9.07 -11.81 13.13
C ALA A 327 -8.61 -12.86 14.17
N LEU A 328 -8.98 -12.68 15.45
CA LEU A 328 -8.75 -13.67 16.51
C LEU A 328 -9.83 -14.76 16.58
N ALA A 329 -10.99 -14.51 15.97
CA ALA A 329 -12.06 -15.48 15.80
C ALA A 329 -11.94 -16.19 14.44
N GLY A 330 -10.79 -16.82 14.18
CA GLY A 330 -10.68 -17.84 13.13
C GLY A 330 -11.68 -18.99 13.40
N PRO A 331 -12.00 -19.82 12.39
CA PRO A 331 -13.19 -20.67 12.39
C PRO A 331 -13.19 -21.57 13.62
N ARG A 332 -14.09 -21.28 14.55
CA ARG A 332 -14.44 -22.23 15.60
C ARG A 332 -15.24 -23.31 14.91
N GLY A 333 -14.55 -24.38 14.56
CA GLY A 333 -15.19 -25.61 14.10
C GLY A 333 -16.30 -26.01 15.05
N LEU A 334 -17.47 -26.23 14.46
CA LEU A 334 -18.49 -27.16 14.92
C LEU A 334 -18.97 -27.95 13.70
#